data_AF-A0A1G8TXN8-F1
#
_entry.id   AF-A0A1G8TXN8-F1
#
_cell.length_a   1.000
_cell.length_b   1.000
_cell.length_c   1.000
_cell.angle_alpha   90.00
_cell.angle_beta   90.00
_cell.angle_gamma   90.00
#
_symmetry.space_group_name_H-M   'P 1'
#
loop_
_entity.id
_entity.type
_entity.pdbx_description
1 polymer ?
#
loop_
_entity_poly.entity_id
_entity_poly.type
_entity_poly.pdbx_seq_one_letter_code
_entity_poly.pdbx_strand_id
1 'polypeptide(L)'
;MIEAPKTDSTPTPPIQRNRFWQGRMKGTVVSSVPPTENYGPLILACYLIVMCMLIIALTWTMTLPASYGHDAMHPELNPWFAKLRSKSGPCCDGSDALHLRDVEWTTQNKKESHYRVLVPKTADLYRAASNGQDMKKDDTEWVDVPDDALVTDPNLDRSTLVWVWYSSGFQMTDEPHIRCFMPGALT
;
A
#
# COMPACT_ATOMS: atom_id res chain seq x y z
N MET A 1 -69.83 -5.21 22.07
CA MET A 1 -69.99 -3.86 21.51
C MET A 1 -68.76 -3.05 21.87
N ILE A 2 -67.79 -2.93 20.97
CA ILE A 2 -66.92 -1.75 20.82
C ILE A 2 -66.54 -1.72 19.34
N GLU A 3 -66.76 -0.55 18.74
CA GLU A 3 -66.56 -0.21 17.34
C GLU A 3 -65.10 0.22 17.10
N ALA A 4 -64.56 -0.05 15.91
CA ALA A 4 -63.34 0.58 15.41
C ALA A 4 -63.53 1.01 13.95
N PRO A 5 -62.89 2.12 13.49
CA PRO A 5 -63.39 2.92 12.38
C PRO A 5 -62.60 2.79 11.06
N LYS A 6 -63.36 3.12 9.99
CA LYS A 6 -63.09 3.41 8.56
C LYS A 6 -61.66 3.49 8.01
N THR A 7 -61.49 2.93 6.80
CA THR A 7 -60.64 3.47 5.73
C THR A 7 -61.43 3.55 4.41
N ASP A 8 -61.28 4.69 3.74
CA ASP A 8 -61.98 5.19 2.55
C ASP A 8 -61.46 4.55 1.25
N SER A 9 -62.34 4.34 0.26
CA SER A 9 -61.99 3.78 -1.06
C SER A 9 -62.56 4.65 -2.18
N THR A 10 -61.69 5.37 -2.88
CA THR A 10 -62.00 6.20 -4.05
C THR A 10 -62.10 5.33 -5.33
N PRO A 11 -63.10 5.54 -6.21
CA PRO A 11 -63.33 4.72 -7.39
C PRO A 11 -62.59 5.21 -8.64
N THR A 12 -62.14 4.27 -9.48
CA THR A 12 -61.58 4.48 -10.83
C THR A 12 -62.68 4.50 -11.92
N PRO A 13 -62.63 5.41 -12.92
CA PRO A 13 -63.57 5.45 -14.04
C PRO A 13 -63.11 4.63 -15.27
N PRO A 14 -64.04 4.32 -16.22
CA PRO A 14 -63.86 3.25 -17.20
C PRO A 14 -63.26 3.67 -18.56
N ILE A 15 -62.73 2.65 -19.24
CA ILE A 15 -62.08 2.63 -20.56
C ILE A 15 -63.08 2.96 -21.68
N GLN A 16 -62.74 3.92 -22.56
CA GLN A 16 -63.48 4.22 -23.80
C GLN A 16 -62.75 3.69 -25.04
N ARG A 17 -63.44 2.81 -25.80
CA ARG A 17 -63.06 2.35 -27.15
C ARG A 17 -63.36 3.44 -28.18
N ASN A 18 -62.42 3.71 -29.09
CA ASN A 18 -62.68 4.51 -30.28
C ASN A 18 -62.44 3.75 -31.59
N ARG A 19 -63.15 4.25 -32.61
CA ARG A 19 -63.70 3.59 -33.79
C ARG A 19 -62.71 3.34 -34.93
N PHE A 20 -62.96 2.22 -35.60
CA PHE A 20 -62.49 1.77 -36.92
C PHE A 20 -62.80 2.80 -38.02
N TRP A 21 -61.80 3.16 -38.84
CA TRP A 21 -61.98 3.74 -40.17
C TRP A 21 -61.34 2.80 -41.21
N GLN A 22 -62.13 2.35 -42.19
CA GLN A 22 -61.69 1.58 -43.35
C GLN A 22 -61.57 2.53 -44.56
N GLY A 23 -60.34 2.87 -44.94
CA GLY A 23 -60.03 3.67 -46.13
C GLY A 23 -59.12 2.90 -47.07
N ARG A 24 -59.62 2.60 -48.28
CA ARG A 24 -58.95 1.87 -49.37
C ARG A 24 -57.76 2.68 -49.93
N MET A 25 -56.52 2.20 -49.72
CA MET A 25 -55.31 2.77 -50.33
C MET A 25 -55.00 2.06 -51.66
N LYS A 26 -55.08 2.80 -52.78
CA LYS A 26 -54.49 2.40 -54.06
C LYS A 26 -52.97 2.51 -53.91
N GLY A 27 -52.27 1.42 -54.19
CA GLY A 27 -50.83 1.31 -53.99
C GLY A 27 -50.00 2.15 -54.96
N THR A 28 -48.97 2.77 -54.42
CA THR A 28 -47.67 2.94 -55.07
C THR A 28 -46.66 2.31 -54.12
N VAL A 29 -46.02 1.21 -54.53
CA VAL A 29 -44.92 0.63 -53.75
C VAL A 29 -43.73 1.56 -53.90
N VAL A 30 -43.55 2.47 -52.93
CA VAL A 30 -42.27 3.14 -52.72
C VAL A 30 -41.45 2.19 -51.85
N SER A 31 -40.42 1.60 -52.44
CA SER A 31 -39.43 0.81 -51.70
C SER A 31 -38.72 1.75 -50.72
N SER A 32 -39.10 1.69 -49.44
CA SER A 32 -38.37 2.35 -48.37
C SER A 32 -37.13 1.51 -48.09
N VAL A 33 -36.01 1.84 -48.75
CA VAL A 33 -34.68 1.41 -48.28
C VAL A 33 -34.54 1.92 -46.85
N PRO A 34 -34.34 1.05 -45.82
CA PRO A 34 -34.13 1.53 -44.46
C PRO A 34 -32.81 2.32 -44.42
N PRO A 35 -32.74 3.42 -43.65
CA PRO A 35 -31.49 4.16 -43.48
C PRO A 35 -30.44 3.19 -42.90
N THR A 36 -29.31 3.04 -43.57
CA THR A 36 -28.18 2.29 -43.05
C THR A 36 -27.68 3.03 -41.80
N GLU A 37 -28.05 2.54 -40.61
CA GLU A 37 -27.57 3.11 -39.36
C GLU A 37 -26.05 2.94 -39.30
N ASN A 38 -25.33 4.06 -39.43
CA ASN A 38 -23.88 4.11 -39.36
C ASN A 38 -23.43 4.00 -37.89
N TYR A 39 -23.42 2.78 -37.36
CA TYR A 39 -22.89 2.49 -36.02
C TYR A 39 -21.36 2.54 -35.94
N GLY A 40 -20.67 2.65 -37.08
CA GLY A 40 -19.20 2.73 -37.19
C GLY A 40 -18.53 3.72 -36.20
N PRO A 41 -18.93 5.00 -36.12
CA PRO A 41 -18.34 5.94 -35.17
C PRO A 41 -18.59 5.58 -33.70
N LEU A 42 -19.74 4.98 -33.38
CA LEU A 42 -20.05 4.55 -32.01
C LEU A 42 -19.24 3.32 -31.60
N ILE A 43 -19.09 2.35 -32.51
CA ILE A 43 -18.28 1.15 -32.28
C ILE A 43 -16.80 1.54 -32.12
N LEU A 44 -16.30 2.47 -32.94
CA LEU A 44 -14.94 2.97 -32.84
C LEU A 44 -14.71 3.72 -31.52
N ALA A 45 -15.67 4.55 -31.09
CA ALA A 45 -15.60 5.24 -29.81
C ALA A 45 -15.57 4.27 -28.63
N CYS A 46 -16.44 3.25 -28.62
CA CYS A 46 -16.43 2.21 -27.59
C CYS A 46 -15.10 1.44 -27.55
N TYR A 47 -14.54 1.10 -28.72
CA TYR A 47 -13.24 0.43 -28.82
C TYR A 47 -12.11 1.27 -28.23
N LEU A 48 -12.06 2.57 -28.56
CA LEU A 48 -11.06 3.49 -28.03
C LEU A 48 -11.16 3.65 -26.50
N ILE A 49 -12.38 3.76 -25.97
CA ILE A 49 -12.61 3.86 -24.52
C ILE A 49 -12.11 2.59 -23.81
N VAL A 50 -12.47 1.40 -24.31
CA VAL A 50 -12.02 0.13 -23.72
C VAL A 50 -10.50 0.01 -23.77
N MET A 51 -9.88 0.37 -24.90
CA MET A 51 -8.41 0.38 -25.02
C MET A 51 -7.75 1.37 -24.06
N CYS A 52 -8.30 2.57 -23.90
CA CYS A 52 -7.79 3.53 -22.92
C CYS A 52 -7.91 2.99 -21.50
N MET A 53 -9.03 2.35 -21.13
CA MET A 53 -9.20 1.74 -19.80
C MET A 53 -8.20 0.62 -19.55
N LEU A 54 -7.91 -0.21 -20.55
CA LEU A 54 -6.89 -1.27 -20.46
C LEU A 54 -5.48 -0.71 -20.34
N ILE A 55 -5.15 0.32 -21.13
CA ILE A 55 -3.84 1.00 -21.07
C ILE A 55 -3.66 1.65 -19.69
N ILE A 56 -4.68 2.33 -19.18
CA ILE A 56 -4.65 2.90 -17.83
C ILE A 56 -4.46 1.76 -16.81
N ALA A 57 -5.26 0.69 -16.84
CA ALA A 57 -5.06 -0.43 -15.90
C ALA A 57 -3.62 -1.00 -15.94
N LEU A 58 -3.03 -1.12 -17.12
CA LEU A 58 -1.65 -1.57 -17.29
C LEU A 58 -0.63 -0.57 -16.75
N THR A 59 -0.79 0.74 -16.98
CA THR A 59 0.15 1.74 -16.47
C THR A 59 0.14 1.84 -14.94
N TRP A 60 -1.00 1.59 -14.30
CA TRP A 60 -1.10 1.54 -12.83
C TRP A 60 -0.37 0.34 -12.21
N THR A 61 -0.21 -0.76 -12.95
CA THR A 61 0.61 -1.90 -12.48
C THR A 61 2.11 -1.61 -12.52
N MET A 62 2.55 -0.72 -13.42
CA MET A 62 3.97 -0.34 -13.58
C MET A 62 4.42 0.73 -12.57
N THR A 63 3.50 1.33 -11.80
CA THR A 63 3.80 2.30 -10.74
C THR A 63 3.73 1.70 -9.33
N LEU A 64 3.64 0.37 -9.20
CA LEU A 64 3.82 -0.26 -7.90
C LEU A 64 5.29 -0.11 -7.50
N PRO A 65 5.62 0.63 -6.42
CA PRO A 65 6.97 0.58 -5.89
C PRO A 65 7.25 -0.87 -5.54
N ALA A 66 8.25 -1.45 -6.18
CA ALA A 66 8.70 -2.78 -5.83
C ALA A 66 9.27 -2.69 -4.41
N SER A 67 8.48 -3.13 -3.43
CA SER A 67 8.94 -3.26 -2.05
C SER A 67 9.92 -4.44 -1.98
N TYR A 68 11.16 -4.20 -2.38
CA TYR A 68 12.27 -5.09 -2.11
C TYR A 68 12.87 -4.68 -0.78
N GLY A 69 12.25 -5.14 0.31
CA GLY A 69 12.76 -4.91 1.67
C GLY A 69 13.99 -5.76 2.01
N HIS A 70 14.28 -6.78 1.20
CA HIS A 70 15.51 -7.56 1.32
C HIS A 70 16.46 -7.17 0.21
N ASP A 71 17.76 -7.31 0.47
CA ASP A 71 18.74 -7.32 -0.60
C ASP A 71 18.40 -8.48 -1.55
N ALA A 72 17.74 -8.14 -2.67
CA ALA A 72 17.36 -9.09 -3.70
C ALA A 72 18.57 -9.78 -4.32
N MET A 73 19.77 -9.20 -4.12
CA MET A 73 21.03 -9.76 -4.60
C MET A 73 21.54 -10.88 -3.69
N HIS A 74 21.05 -11.00 -2.44
CA HIS A 74 21.50 -11.99 -1.45
C HIS A 74 20.38 -12.83 -0.81
N PRO A 75 19.52 -13.52 -1.60
CA PRO A 75 18.43 -14.34 -1.06
C PRO A 75 18.91 -15.53 -0.21
N GLU A 76 20.17 -15.95 -0.33
CA GLU A 76 20.80 -16.96 0.51
C GLU A 76 20.90 -16.58 1.98
N LEU A 77 20.79 -15.27 2.31
CA LEU A 77 20.84 -14.77 3.69
C LEU A 77 19.50 -14.83 4.41
N ASN A 78 18.38 -15.08 3.71
CA ASN A 78 17.05 -15.12 4.31
C ASN A 78 16.94 -16.12 5.49
N PRO A 79 17.45 -17.37 5.39
CA PRO A 79 17.40 -18.31 6.52
C PRO A 79 18.28 -17.89 7.70
N TRP A 80 19.28 -17.05 7.47
CA TRP A 80 20.13 -16.48 8.53
C TRP A 80 19.40 -15.34 9.24
N PHE A 81 18.84 -14.37 8.50
CA PHE A 81 18.03 -13.30 9.07
C PHE A 81 16.88 -13.81 9.94
N ALA A 82 16.15 -14.81 9.45
CA ALA A 82 15.02 -15.40 10.18
C ALA A 82 15.39 -16.06 11.52
N LYS A 83 16.68 -16.33 11.76
CA LYS A 83 17.19 -16.92 13.01
C LYS A 83 17.78 -15.90 13.96
N LEU A 84 18.01 -14.66 13.53
CA LEU A 84 18.66 -13.65 14.35
C LEU A 84 17.83 -13.32 15.58
N ARG A 85 18.50 -13.29 16.74
CA ARG A 85 17.87 -12.92 18.01
C ARG A 85 18.85 -12.13 18.86
N SER A 86 18.33 -11.09 19.50
CA SER A 86 19.00 -10.40 20.61
C SER A 86 18.50 -10.96 21.95
N LYS A 87 19.04 -10.47 23.06
CA LYS A 87 18.49 -10.80 24.39
C LYS A 87 17.10 -10.18 24.59
N SER A 88 16.79 -9.10 23.88
CA SER A 88 15.47 -8.45 23.90
C SER A 88 14.40 -9.24 23.13
N GLY A 89 14.79 -10.18 22.25
CA GLY A 89 13.84 -11.04 21.53
C GLY A 89 14.29 -11.43 20.11
N PRO A 90 13.41 -12.04 19.31
CA PRO A 90 13.71 -12.29 17.90
C PRO A 90 13.81 -10.97 17.13
N CYS A 91 14.78 -10.89 16.22
CA CYS A 91 14.83 -9.85 15.21
C CYS A 91 13.81 -10.17 14.12
N CYS A 92 13.45 -9.16 13.32
CA CYS A 92 12.66 -9.38 12.13
C CYS A 92 13.54 -10.04 11.03
N ASP A 93 12.92 -10.47 9.94
CA ASP A 93 13.56 -11.21 8.84
C ASP A 93 14.50 -10.40 7.95
N GLY A 94 14.91 -9.21 8.41
CA GLY A 94 15.79 -8.30 7.69
C GLY A 94 15.08 -7.31 6.76
N SER A 95 13.79 -7.49 6.47
CA SER A 95 13.04 -6.61 5.55
C SER A 95 12.92 -5.16 6.02
N ASP A 96 13.04 -4.95 7.31
CA ASP A 96 12.93 -3.70 8.04
C ASP A 96 14.28 -3.24 8.62
N ALA A 97 15.36 -3.97 8.35
CA ALA A 97 16.68 -3.62 8.86
C ALA A 97 17.21 -2.38 8.13
N LEU A 98 17.66 -1.38 8.89
CA LEU A 98 18.40 -0.27 8.33
C LEU A 98 19.88 -0.68 8.19
N HIS A 99 20.42 -0.45 6.99
CA HIS A 99 21.83 -0.65 6.69
C HIS A 99 22.56 0.68 6.94
N LEU A 100 23.24 0.77 8.08
CA LEU A 100 23.94 1.99 8.50
C LEU A 100 25.31 2.08 7.85
N ARG A 101 25.65 3.26 7.38
CA ARG A 101 27.01 3.62 6.96
C ARG A 101 27.90 3.84 8.18
N ASP A 102 29.21 3.81 8.00
CA ASP A 102 30.20 3.98 9.09
C ASP A 102 30.05 5.28 9.88
N VAL A 103 29.46 6.32 9.29
CA VAL A 103 29.22 7.62 9.96
C VAL A 103 27.89 7.68 10.72
N GLU A 104 27.02 6.69 10.54
CA GLU A 104 25.67 6.59 11.11
C GLU A 104 25.64 5.72 12.36
N TRP A 105 26.80 5.24 12.81
CA TRP A 105 26.96 4.57 14.09
C TRP A 105 28.35 4.88 14.67
N THR A 106 28.52 4.72 15.97
CA THR A 106 29.80 4.95 16.63
C THR A 106 29.94 4.09 17.88
N THR A 107 31.17 3.79 18.26
CA THR A 107 31.50 3.11 19.53
C THR A 107 31.70 4.16 20.63
N GLN A 108 31.26 3.84 21.85
CA GLN A 108 31.42 4.71 23.01
C GLN A 108 31.86 3.94 24.26
N ASN A 109 32.57 4.61 25.15
CA ASN A 109 33.06 4.04 26.41
C ASN A 109 32.08 4.30 27.57
N LYS A 110 30.82 3.92 27.39
CA LYS A 110 29.79 4.01 28.44
C LYS A 110 29.50 2.61 28.99
N LYS A 111 29.30 2.52 30.30
CA LYS A 111 29.16 1.23 31.02
C LYS A 111 27.93 0.41 30.61
N GLU A 112 26.88 1.06 30.12
CA GLU A 112 25.57 0.45 29.84
C GLU A 112 25.21 0.43 28.35
N SER A 113 26.09 0.97 27.50
CA SER A 113 25.85 1.06 26.06
C SER A 113 27.17 1.32 25.36
N HIS A 114 27.65 0.32 24.62
CA HIS A 114 28.91 0.39 23.89
C HIS A 114 28.81 1.03 22.51
N TYR A 115 27.58 1.17 21.99
CA TYR A 115 27.32 1.67 20.65
C TYR A 115 26.23 2.73 20.67
N ARG A 116 26.30 3.62 19.69
CA ARG A 116 25.27 4.61 19.42
C ARG A 116 24.99 4.62 17.93
N VAL A 117 23.73 4.71 17.57
CA VAL A 117 23.27 4.64 16.18
C VAL A 117 22.43 5.86 15.86
N LEU A 118 22.56 6.34 14.64
CA LEU A 118 21.70 7.36 14.08
C LEU A 118 20.48 6.65 13.51
N VAL A 119 19.28 7.03 13.97
CA VAL A 119 18.01 6.42 13.55
C VAL A 119 16.97 7.50 13.24
N PRO A 120 15.94 7.22 12.43
CA PRO A 120 14.88 8.17 12.15
C PRO A 120 14.07 8.52 13.41
N LYS A 121 13.56 9.74 13.50
CA LYS A 121 12.81 10.24 14.67
C LYS A 121 11.38 9.70 14.78
N THR A 122 10.79 9.23 13.69
CA THR A 122 9.38 8.77 13.66
C THR A 122 9.24 7.46 12.90
N ALA A 123 8.13 6.76 13.15
CA ALA A 123 7.84 5.48 12.50
C ALA A 123 7.67 5.64 10.97
N ASP A 124 7.10 6.75 10.51
CA ASP A 124 6.94 7.03 9.08
C ASP A 124 8.28 7.21 8.37
N LEU A 125 9.21 7.94 9.02
CA LEU A 125 10.57 8.13 8.50
C LEU A 125 11.35 6.82 8.49
N TYR A 126 11.18 5.99 9.52
CA TYR A 126 11.75 4.64 9.57
C TYR A 126 11.26 3.77 8.42
N ARG A 127 9.95 3.75 8.17
CA ARG A 127 9.37 3.00 7.06
C ARG A 127 9.90 3.49 5.72
N ALA A 128 10.11 4.80 5.54
CA ALA A 128 10.71 5.32 4.32
C ALA A 128 12.16 4.85 4.18
N ALA A 129 12.94 4.94 5.26
CA ALA A 129 14.35 4.53 5.27
C ALA A 129 14.54 3.02 5.02
N SER A 130 13.70 2.18 5.63
CA SER A 130 13.74 0.73 5.41
C SER A 130 13.36 0.32 3.98
N ASN A 131 12.68 1.20 3.24
CA ASN A 131 12.40 1.02 1.81
C ASN A 131 13.48 1.63 0.90
N GLY A 132 14.66 1.95 1.45
CA GLY A 132 15.81 2.44 0.70
C GLY A 132 15.85 3.96 0.50
N GLN A 133 15.01 4.74 1.19
CA GLN A 133 15.13 6.19 1.16
C GLN A 133 16.30 6.65 2.05
N ASP A 134 17.13 7.56 1.54
CA ASP A 134 18.22 8.13 2.32
C ASP A 134 17.73 8.82 3.61
N MET A 135 18.42 8.54 4.72
CA MET A 135 18.19 9.20 5.99
C MET A 135 18.70 10.64 5.96
N LYS A 136 17.79 11.60 6.19
CA LYS A 136 18.15 13.02 6.30
C LYS A 136 18.55 13.34 7.73
N LYS A 137 19.66 14.07 7.89
CA LYS A 137 20.20 14.43 9.21
C LYS A 137 19.17 15.10 10.14
N ASP A 138 18.35 16.00 9.60
CA ASP A 138 17.35 16.74 10.40
C ASP A 138 16.19 15.84 10.88
N ASP A 139 15.96 14.72 10.18
CA ASP A 139 14.93 13.71 10.46
C ASP A 139 15.46 12.55 11.31
N THR A 140 16.71 12.64 11.76
CA THR A 140 17.39 11.58 12.53
C THR A 140 17.87 12.06 13.88
N GLU A 141 17.99 11.10 14.81
CA GLU A 141 18.55 11.32 16.12
C GLU A 141 19.48 10.18 16.53
N TRP A 142 20.39 10.48 17.45
CA TRP A 142 21.35 9.52 17.96
C TRP A 142 20.77 8.80 19.18
N VAL A 143 20.71 7.48 19.12
CA VAL A 143 20.16 6.61 20.17
C VAL A 143 21.24 5.65 20.67
N ASP A 144 21.35 5.53 21.99
CA ASP A 144 22.23 4.57 22.65
C ASP A 144 21.69 3.14 22.42
N VAL A 145 22.55 2.24 21.95
CA VAL A 145 22.20 0.83 21.77
C VAL A 145 22.31 0.14 23.14
N PRO A 146 21.24 -0.47 23.65
CA PRO A 146 21.32 -1.21 24.90
C PRO A 146 21.99 -2.57 24.68
N ASP A 147 22.71 -3.07 25.70
CA ASP A 147 23.51 -4.31 25.59
C ASP A 147 22.68 -5.57 25.34
N ASP A 148 21.37 -5.52 25.61
CA ASP A 148 20.43 -6.61 25.36
C ASP A 148 19.96 -6.66 23.89
N ALA A 149 20.00 -5.54 23.18
CA ALA A 149 19.71 -5.49 21.75
C ALA A 149 20.87 -5.98 20.86
N LEU A 150 22.07 -6.16 21.43
CA LEU A 150 23.23 -6.61 20.67
C LEU A 150 23.06 -8.06 20.20
N VAL A 151 23.14 -8.27 18.89
CA VAL A 151 23.16 -9.61 18.27
C VAL A 151 24.61 -10.11 18.26
N THR A 152 24.82 -11.31 18.76
CA THR A 152 26.17 -11.91 18.93
C THR A 152 26.53 -12.93 17.85
N ASP A 153 25.58 -13.28 16.98
CA ASP A 153 25.82 -14.13 15.84
C ASP A 153 26.77 -13.45 14.82
N PRO A 154 27.53 -14.23 14.03
CA PRO A 154 28.36 -13.68 12.97
C PRO A 154 27.55 -12.86 11.95
N ASN A 155 28.02 -11.66 11.64
CA ASN A 155 27.42 -10.79 10.63
C ASN A 155 27.78 -11.26 9.22
N LEU A 156 26.85 -11.96 8.55
CA LEU A 156 27.05 -12.44 7.19
C LEU A 156 26.81 -11.37 6.12
N ASP A 157 26.03 -10.33 6.45
CA ASP A 157 25.76 -9.18 5.57
C ASP A 157 26.96 -8.22 5.50
N ARG A 158 27.80 -8.21 6.54
CA ARG A 158 28.98 -7.35 6.73
C ARG A 158 28.66 -5.87 6.95
N SER A 159 27.49 -5.40 6.56
CA SER A 159 27.00 -4.05 6.85
C SER A 159 26.56 -3.92 8.31
N THR A 160 26.52 -2.69 8.83
CA THR A 160 25.96 -2.46 10.17
C THR A 160 24.44 -2.45 10.07
N LEU A 161 23.77 -3.31 10.84
CA LEU A 161 22.33 -3.49 10.78
C LEU A 161 21.66 -3.05 12.08
N VAL A 162 20.55 -2.32 11.96
CA VAL A 162 19.73 -1.93 13.10
C VAL A 162 18.24 -2.15 12.84
N TRP A 163 17.55 -2.69 13.84
CA TRP A 163 16.10 -2.84 13.87
C TRP A 163 15.53 -1.93 14.94
N VAL A 164 14.65 -1.03 14.53
CA VAL A 164 14.06 -0.01 15.41
C VAL A 164 12.57 -0.28 15.52
N TRP A 165 12.02 -0.06 16.70
CA TRP A 165 10.58 0.04 16.90
C TRP A 165 10.26 1.33 17.62
N TYR A 166 9.07 1.84 17.39
CA TYR A 166 8.62 3.10 17.99
C TYR A 166 7.53 2.79 19.00
N SER A 167 7.69 3.28 20.23
CA SER A 167 6.62 3.22 21.20
C SER A 167 5.75 4.46 21.06
N SER A 168 4.45 4.27 20.85
CA SER A 168 3.49 5.38 20.89
C SER A 168 3.15 5.68 22.35
N GLY A 169 3.88 6.61 22.97
CA GLY A 169 3.65 7.00 24.36
C GLY A 169 2.33 7.77 24.57
N PHE A 170 1.91 7.96 25.83
CA PHE A 170 0.76 8.81 26.18
C PHE A 170 0.88 10.27 25.71
N GLN A 171 2.11 10.72 25.44
CA GLN A 171 2.41 12.04 24.88
C GLN A 171 2.32 12.10 23.35
N MET A 172 1.92 11.00 22.68
CA MET A 172 1.77 10.93 21.23
C MET A 172 3.08 11.27 20.48
N THR A 173 4.21 10.94 21.10
CA THR A 173 5.56 11.07 20.54
C THR A 173 6.10 9.69 20.22
N ASP A 174 6.55 9.49 18.98
CA ASP A 174 7.22 8.27 18.54
C ASP A 174 8.64 8.24 19.12
N GLU A 175 8.87 7.47 20.20
CA GLU A 175 10.22 7.31 20.76
C GLU A 175 10.91 6.09 20.11
N PRO A 176 12.11 6.26 19.51
CA PRO A 176 12.84 5.15 18.90
C PRO A 176 13.48 4.24 19.94
N HIS A 177 13.25 2.94 19.81
CA HIS A 177 13.88 1.91 20.63
C HIS A 177 14.60 0.88 19.74
N ILE A 178 15.81 0.50 20.13
CA ILE A 178 16.61 -0.47 19.40
C ILE A 178 16.21 -1.89 19.84
N ARG A 179 15.69 -2.69 18.90
CA ARG A 179 15.32 -4.09 19.14
C ARG A 179 16.48 -5.04 18.90
N CYS A 180 17.18 -4.82 17.80
CA CYS A 180 18.36 -5.57 17.41
C CYS A 180 19.39 -4.62 16.82
N PHE A 181 20.66 -4.84 17.16
CA PHE A 181 21.79 -4.16 16.58
C PHE A 181 22.89 -5.17 16.29
N MET A 182 23.43 -5.10 15.08
CA MET A 182 24.55 -5.93 14.65
C MET A 182 25.63 -5.02 14.06
N PRO A 183 26.80 -4.90 14.70
CA PRO A 183 27.88 -4.09 14.16
C PRO A 183 28.39 -4.70 12.85
N GLY A 184 28.70 -3.83 11.89
CA GLY A 184 29.41 -4.21 10.68
C GLY A 184 30.87 -4.54 10.96
N ALA A 185 31.55 -5.06 9.94
CA ALA A 185 33.00 -5.14 10.00
C ALA A 185 33.57 -3.71 9.93
N LEU A 186 34.22 -3.26 11.01
CA LEU A 186 35.05 -2.06 10.98
C LEU A 186 36.20 -2.33 10.00
N THR A 187 36.08 -1.86 8.76
CA THR A 187 37.18 -1.89 7.77
C THR A 187 38.08 -0.68 7.93
#